data_AF-A0A7D5D7Y4-F1
#
_entry.id   AF-A0A7D5D7Y4-F1
#
_cell.length_a   1.000
_cell.length_b   1.000
_cell.length_c   1.000
_cell.angle_alpha   90.00
_cell.angle_beta   90.00
_cell.angle_gamma   90.00
#
_symmetry.space_group_name_H-M   'P 1'
#
loop_
_entity.id
_entity.type
_entity.pdbx_description
1 polymer ?
#
loop_
_entity_poly.entity_id
_entity_poly.type
_entity_poly.pdbx_seq_one_letter_code
_entity_poly.pdbx_strand_id
1 'polypeptide(L)'
;MTLRPLTRGVALALALVLVAGCSSQSAASRCYAKALPSRGEGSLAWGANPGAARKKSLHNCALYAERSGGTPRTCKVVLEQCK
;
A
#
# COMPACT_ATOMS: atom_id res chain seq x y z
N MET A 1 10.51 -38.17 47.11
CA MET A 1 9.80 -37.29 46.15
C MET A 1 10.17 -37.75 44.75
N THR A 2 9.32 -38.59 44.18
CA THR A 2 9.49 -39.23 42.88
C THR A 2 9.11 -38.25 41.78
N LEU A 3 10.08 -37.82 40.95
CA LEU A 3 9.76 -37.15 39.69
C LEU A 3 9.10 -38.17 38.76
N ARG A 4 7.83 -37.93 38.41
CA ARG A 4 7.17 -38.60 37.29
C ARG A 4 6.93 -37.62 36.14
N PRO A 5 6.98 -38.15 34.92
CA PRO A 5 7.17 -37.42 33.67
C PRO A 5 5.83 -36.90 33.17
N LEU A 6 5.82 -35.75 32.49
CA LEU A 6 4.90 -35.42 31.40
C LEU A 6 5.28 -34.01 30.94
N THR A 7 5.51 -33.84 29.64
CA THR A 7 5.33 -32.61 28.83
C THR A 7 6.23 -32.62 27.58
N ARG A 8 6.36 -33.79 26.94
CA ARG A 8 6.91 -33.94 25.58
C ARG A 8 5.96 -33.41 24.48
N GLY A 9 5.05 -32.51 24.82
CA GLY A 9 3.93 -32.07 23.97
C GLY A 9 3.56 -30.60 24.09
N VAL A 10 4.35 -29.77 24.79
CA VAL A 10 4.06 -28.32 24.94
C VAL A 10 4.61 -27.49 23.77
N ALA A 11 5.32 -28.11 22.82
CA ALA A 11 5.87 -27.39 21.67
C ALA A 11 4.85 -27.11 20.54
N LEU A 12 3.69 -27.78 20.51
CA LEU A 12 2.75 -27.66 19.39
C LEU A 12 1.58 -26.69 19.61
N ALA A 13 1.33 -26.23 20.84
CA ALA A 13 0.16 -25.42 21.14
C ALA A 13 0.37 -23.91 20.89
N LEU A 14 1.61 -23.42 20.85
CA LEU A 14 1.90 -21.99 20.67
C LEU A 14 1.93 -21.54 19.20
N ALA A 15 1.83 -22.45 18.23
CA ALA A 15 1.95 -22.11 16.80
C ALA A 15 0.62 -21.67 16.16
N LEU A 16 -0.54 -21.90 16.80
CA LEU A 16 -1.86 -21.67 16.16
C LEU A 16 -2.48 -20.28 16.41
N VAL A 17 -1.87 -19.40 17.20
CA VAL A 17 -2.48 -18.10 17.53
C VAL A 17 -2.13 -16.98 16.53
N LEU A 18 -1.18 -17.19 15.60
CA LEU A 18 -0.67 -16.12 14.74
C LEU A 18 -1.30 -15.97 13.34
N VAL A 19 -2.35 -16.72 12.99
CA VAL A 19 -2.88 -16.69 11.60
C VAL A 19 -4.25 -16.00 11.45
N ALA A 20 -4.62 -15.13 12.40
CA ALA A 20 -5.69 -14.14 12.16
C ALA A 20 -5.09 -12.85 11.56
N GLY A 21 -4.39 -12.99 10.43
CA GLY A 21 -4.03 -11.84 9.60
C GLY A 21 -5.30 -11.27 8.99
N CYS A 22 -5.77 -10.13 9.50
CA CYS A 22 -6.90 -9.40 8.94
C CYS A 22 -6.51 -8.89 7.54
N SER A 23 -6.70 -9.74 6.54
CA SER A 23 -6.61 -9.34 5.13
C SER A 23 -7.81 -8.43 4.88
N SER A 24 -7.62 -7.14 5.10
CA SER A 24 -8.62 -6.14 4.75
C SER A 24 -8.85 -6.28 3.25
N GLN A 25 -9.99 -6.87 2.87
CA GLN A 25 -10.39 -7.01 1.49
C GLN A 25 -10.45 -5.62 0.89
N SER A 26 -9.39 -5.25 0.19
CA SER A 26 -9.29 -3.96 -0.47
C SER A 26 -10.41 -3.93 -1.49
N ALA A 27 -11.42 -3.11 -1.24
CA ALA A 27 -12.48 -2.84 -2.21
C ALA A 27 -11.80 -2.62 -3.57
N ALA A 28 -12.24 -3.34 -4.60
CA ALA A 28 -11.69 -3.24 -5.94
C ALA A 28 -11.49 -1.76 -6.28
N SER A 29 -10.26 -1.37 -6.64
CA SER A 29 -9.93 0.04 -6.84
C SER A 29 -10.78 0.59 -7.99
N ARG A 30 -11.78 1.41 -7.66
CA ARG A 30 -12.74 1.94 -8.64
C ARG A 30 -12.28 3.24 -9.27
N CYS A 31 -11.35 3.95 -8.65
CA CYS A 31 -10.92 5.26 -9.11
C CYS A 31 -9.44 5.25 -9.48
N TYR A 32 -9.07 6.07 -10.45
CA TYR A 32 -7.69 6.33 -10.80
C TYR A 32 -7.43 7.83 -10.97
N ALA A 33 -6.19 8.23 -10.72
CA ALA A 33 -5.73 9.59 -10.94
C ALA A 33 -4.37 9.57 -11.64
N LYS A 34 -4.14 10.58 -12.47
CA LYS A 34 -2.85 10.85 -13.13
C LYS A 34 -2.33 12.19 -12.64
N ALA A 35 -1.07 12.21 -12.23
CA ALA A 35 -0.36 13.42 -11.81
C ALA A 35 0.88 13.62 -12.65
N LEU A 36 1.15 14.86 -13.06
CA LEU A 36 2.30 15.25 -13.86
C LEU A 36 3.09 16.37 -13.16
N PRO A 37 4.43 16.33 -13.19
CA PRO A 37 5.27 17.47 -12.87
C PRO A 37 5.35 18.42 -14.09
N SER A 38 5.93 19.60 -13.93
CA SER A 38 6.20 20.52 -15.06
C SER A 38 7.30 20.02 -15.98
N ARG A 39 8.23 19.22 -15.44
CA ARG A 39 9.30 18.50 -16.15
C ARG A 39 9.55 17.14 -15.49
N GLY A 40 9.82 16.13 -16.31
CA GLY A 40 10.12 14.76 -15.88
C GLY A 40 8.91 13.83 -15.93
N GLU A 41 9.06 12.67 -15.30
CA GLU A 41 8.04 11.62 -15.34
C GLU A 41 6.96 11.81 -14.27
N GLY A 42 5.70 11.60 -14.67
CA GLY A 42 4.57 11.64 -13.76
C GLY A 42 4.17 10.26 -13.25
N SER A 43 2.94 10.14 -12.76
CA SER A 43 2.42 8.86 -12.27
C SER A 43 0.95 8.66 -12.62
N LEU A 44 0.52 7.40 -12.58
CA LEU A 44 -0.88 7.00 -12.57
C LEU A 44 -1.08 6.04 -11.40
N ALA A 45 -2.12 6.28 -10.60
CA ALA A 45 -2.42 5.44 -9.45
C ALA A 45 -3.91 5.17 -9.29
N TRP A 46 -4.21 3.94 -8.88
CA TRP A 46 -5.57 3.48 -8.55
C TRP A 46 -5.82 3.56 -7.04
N GLY A 47 -7.09 3.78 -6.67
CA GLY A 47 -7.56 3.82 -5.30
C GLY A 47 -9.05 3.45 -5.17
N ALA A 48 -9.47 3.15 -3.95
CA ALA A 48 -10.87 2.80 -3.64
C ALA A 48 -11.85 3.96 -3.81
N ASN A 49 -11.36 5.20 -3.71
CA ASN A 49 -12.11 6.45 -3.89
C ASN A 49 -11.19 7.51 -4.55
N PRO A 50 -11.74 8.64 -5.04
CA PRO A 50 -10.97 9.64 -5.77
C PRO A 50 -9.82 10.22 -4.94
N GLY A 51 -10.07 10.54 -3.66
CA GLY A 51 -9.05 11.09 -2.75
C GLY A 51 -7.86 10.15 -2.53
N ALA A 52 -8.12 8.85 -2.42
CA ALA A 52 -7.07 7.83 -2.29
C ALA A 52 -6.23 7.73 -3.57
N ALA A 53 -6.88 7.70 -4.74
CA ALA A 53 -6.18 7.67 -6.03
C ALA A 53 -5.32 8.93 -6.24
N ARG A 54 -5.88 10.11 -5.95
CA ARG A 54 -5.21 11.42 -6.00
C ARG A 54 -3.99 11.47 -5.10
N LYS A 55 -4.14 11.13 -3.82
CA LYS A 55 -3.03 11.14 -2.84
C LYS A 55 -1.89 10.23 -3.31
N LYS A 56 -2.22 9.02 -3.75
CA LYS A 56 -1.24 8.04 -4.24
C LYS A 56 -0.55 8.53 -5.50
N SER A 57 -1.29 9.09 -6.46
CA SER A 57 -0.72 9.59 -7.70
C SER A 57 0.20 10.81 -7.45
N LEU A 58 -0.20 11.78 -6.63
CA LEU A 58 0.67 12.92 -6.29
C LEU A 58 1.96 12.49 -5.60
N HIS A 59 1.87 11.56 -4.64
CA HIS A 59 3.04 11.03 -3.95
C HIS A 59 4.01 10.34 -4.92
N ASN A 60 3.50 9.44 -5.76
CA ASN A 60 4.31 8.74 -6.75
C ASN A 60 4.89 9.69 -7.81
N CYS A 61 4.15 10.72 -8.21
CA CYS A 61 4.63 11.73 -9.14
C CYS A 61 5.88 12.42 -8.59
N ALA A 62 5.87 12.83 -7.32
CA ALA A 62 7.03 13.48 -6.71
C ALA A 62 8.25 12.54 -6.71
N LEU A 63 8.06 11.26 -6.33
CA LEU A 63 9.14 10.28 -6.31
C LEU A 63 9.73 10.00 -7.71
N TYR A 64 8.89 9.82 -8.73
CA TYR A 64 9.33 9.54 -10.09
C TYR A 64 9.95 10.77 -10.76
N ALA A 65 9.38 11.95 -10.54
CA ALA A 65 9.96 13.20 -11.00
C ALA A 65 11.33 13.42 -10.37
N GLU A 66 11.51 13.18 -9.07
CA GLU A 66 12.82 13.30 -8.42
C GLU A 66 13.85 12.31 -8.99
N ARG A 67 13.47 11.04 -9.15
CA ARG A 67 14.36 9.99 -9.67
C ARG A 67 14.75 10.19 -11.13
N SER A 68 13.93 10.89 -11.92
CA SER A 68 14.18 11.19 -13.33
C SER A 68 14.83 12.56 -13.58
N GLY A 69 15.24 13.30 -12.53
CA GLY A 69 15.81 14.65 -12.68
C GLY A 69 14.77 15.72 -13.06
N GLY A 70 13.49 15.43 -12.82
CA GLY A 70 12.35 16.31 -13.04
C GLY A 70 12.09 17.29 -11.89
N THR A 71 10.82 17.66 -11.72
CA THR A 71 10.38 18.77 -10.84
C THR A 71 9.38 18.29 -9.80
N PRO A 72 9.82 17.58 -8.74
CA PRO A 72 8.95 16.89 -7.79
C PRO A 72 7.97 17.80 -7.03
N ARG A 73 8.31 19.08 -6.88
CA ARG A 73 7.48 20.08 -6.18
C ARG A 73 6.32 20.63 -7.01
N THR A 74 6.26 20.31 -8.31
CA THR A 74 5.29 20.86 -9.25
C THR A 74 4.19 19.86 -9.65
N CYS A 75 4.19 18.69 -9.02
CA CYS A 75 3.22 17.63 -9.28
C CYS A 75 1.79 18.11 -9.03
N LYS A 76 0.95 17.98 -10.06
CA LYS A 76 -0.49 18.26 -10.00
C LYS A 76 -1.30 17.16 -10.67
N VAL A 77 -2.50 16.91 -10.18
CA VAL A 77 -3.44 15.99 -10.82
C VAL A 77 -3.96 16.64 -12.10
N VAL A 78 -3.87 15.92 -13.21
CA VAL A 78 -4.35 16.34 -14.54
C VAL A 78 -5.53 15.52 -15.04
N LEU A 79 -5.76 14.36 -14.43
CA LEU A 79 -6.88 13.48 -14.74
C LEU A 79 -7.28 12.74 -13.46
N GLU A 80 -8.57 12.64 -13.21
CA GLU A 80 -9.16 11.86 -12.13
C GLU A 80 -10.49 11.29 -12.61
N GLN A 81 -10.68 9.98 -12.47
CA GLN A 81 -11.89 9.30 -12.92
C GLN A 81 -12.20 8.09 -12.02
N CYS A 82 -13.47 7.72 -11.98
CA CYS A 82 -13.94 6.49 -11.34
C CYS A 82 -14.76 5.66 -12.33
N LYS A 83 -14.66 4.34 -12.19
CA LYS A 83 -15.49 3.33 -12.85
C LYS A 83 -16.92 3.36 -12.33
#